data_AF-A0A3M2MDQ5-F1
#
_entry.id   AF-A0A3M2MDQ5-F1
#
_cell.length_a   1.000
_cell.length_b   1.000
_cell.length_c   1.000
_cell.angle_alpha   90.00
_cell.angle_beta   90.00
_cell.angle_gamma   90.00
#
_symmetry.space_group_name_H-M   'P 1'
#
loop_
_entity.id
_entity.type
_entity.pdbx_description
1 polymer ?
#
loop_
_entity_poly.entity_id
_entity_poly.type
_entity_poly.pdbx_seq_one_letter_code
_entity_poly.pdbx_strand_id
1 'polypeptide(L)'
;MAAVLSPFEAAAQLFERRAQATRFRDDPVAWVRERLGQTVWSKQAEILEALRDRRKVAVRSCHGIGKSHVAALVACWWLDTHPVGSAFVVTTAPTFPQVRAILWRYIRRVHKAAGLSGRVNQTEWWLGEELVAFGRKPSDHDESAFQGIHAEHVLVVLDEACGIPEQLWIAADALVTNTGCALLAIGNPDNPASHFRRVCESDTWHTIGVSAFDSPNMTGEQVPPEVAKSLISREWVEEKAREWGVENPIYISKVLGEFSPDSPSQVIRTSDIASCRIALDVPRTPDELLPVELGVDVGGGGDETVIRERRGPVAGREWRAHTDRPEEIAPMVLAAIRESGATRVKVDSNGVGFGVVGELRNLASQGLHSAQIVAVNVGEAASQPAVYLNLRAEIWWEVGRLASERREWDLSTMDNADRTISQLLEPRWELDPKGKIKIEAKDAIRERLGRSPDNADALLLAFYGGRDATTDFFEHLRAQRGR
;
A
#
# COMPACT_ATOMS: atom_id res chain seq x y z
N MET A 1 45.60 30.41 0.88
CA MET A 1 45.36 31.32 -0.25
C MET A 1 44.64 30.53 -1.33
N ALA A 2 43.34 30.75 -1.53
CA ALA A 2 42.64 30.16 -2.67
C ALA A 2 43.23 30.78 -3.95
N ALA A 3 43.69 29.95 -4.88
CA ALA A 3 44.21 30.45 -6.15
C ALA A 3 43.08 31.21 -6.87
N VAL A 4 43.30 32.50 -7.12
CA VAL A 4 42.39 33.31 -7.93
C VAL A 4 42.55 32.81 -9.37
N LEU A 5 41.56 32.08 -9.86
CA LEU A 5 41.49 31.62 -11.24
C LEU A 5 41.58 32.84 -12.17
N SER A 6 42.37 32.71 -13.25
CA SER A 6 42.38 33.75 -14.28
C SER A 6 40.99 33.87 -14.93
N PRO A 7 40.63 35.04 -15.48
CA PRO A 7 39.35 35.21 -16.18
C PRO A 7 39.12 34.19 -17.31
N PHE A 8 40.19 33.73 -17.97
CA PHE A 8 40.13 32.70 -19.01
C PHE A 8 39.86 31.30 -18.44
N GLU A 9 40.51 30.92 -17.33
CA GLU A 9 40.24 29.66 -16.64
C GLU A 9 38.83 29.64 -16.06
N ALA A 10 38.36 30.76 -15.49
CA ALA A 10 36.99 30.89 -15.00
C ALA A 10 35.97 30.76 -16.15
N ALA A 11 36.22 31.39 -17.30
CA ALA A 11 35.37 31.25 -18.48
C ALA A 11 35.38 29.82 -19.05
N ALA A 12 36.55 29.18 -19.15
CA ALA A 12 36.69 27.80 -19.60
C ALA A 12 35.93 26.82 -18.70
N GLN A 13 36.07 26.94 -17.38
CA GLN A 13 35.30 26.14 -16.41
C GLN A 13 33.78 26.36 -16.55
N LEU A 14 33.35 27.57 -16.86
CA LEU A 14 31.93 27.89 -17.04
C LEU A 14 31.37 27.31 -18.34
N PHE A 15 32.16 27.30 -19.42
CA PHE A 15 31.84 26.61 -20.67
C PHE A 15 31.79 25.09 -20.49
N GLU A 16 32.78 24.50 -19.83
CA GLU A 16 32.81 23.05 -19.53
C GLU A 16 31.59 22.63 -18.70
N ARG A 17 31.25 23.39 -17.65
CA ARG A 17 30.06 23.13 -16.83
C ARG A 17 28.77 23.20 -17.64
N ARG A 18 28.64 24.19 -18.53
CA ARG A 18 27.47 24.31 -19.42
C ARG A 18 27.40 23.16 -20.42
N ALA A 19 28.50 22.82 -21.08
CA ALA A 19 28.55 21.72 -22.03
C ALA A 19 28.23 20.37 -21.34
N GLN A 20 28.74 20.16 -20.13
CA GLN A 20 28.46 18.98 -19.32
C GLN A 20 26.99 18.93 -18.87
N ALA A 21 26.41 20.06 -18.45
CA ALA A 21 25.00 20.14 -18.10
C ALA A 21 24.09 19.82 -19.30
N THR A 22 24.41 20.33 -20.51
CA THR A 22 23.68 19.98 -21.73
C THR A 22 23.78 18.49 -22.05
N ARG A 23 24.99 17.91 -22.03
CA ARG A 23 25.19 16.47 -22.24
C ARG A 23 24.36 15.64 -21.27
N PHE A 24 24.39 15.98 -19.98
CA PHE A 24 23.65 15.24 -18.97
C PHE A 24 22.14 15.46 -19.04
N ARG A 25 21.68 16.60 -19.55
CA ARG A 25 20.27 16.80 -19.88
C ARG A 25 19.83 15.87 -21.01
N ASP A 26 20.68 15.69 -22.02
CA ASP A 26 20.36 14.83 -23.17
C ASP A 26 20.60 13.34 -22.90
N ASP A 27 21.38 13.01 -21.86
CA ASP A 27 21.71 11.65 -21.44
C ASP A 27 21.58 11.50 -19.90
N PRO A 28 20.34 11.29 -19.38
CA PRO A 28 20.11 11.14 -17.95
C PRO A 28 20.78 9.89 -17.37
N VAL A 29 20.99 8.84 -18.18
CA VAL A 29 21.68 7.61 -17.74
C VAL A 29 23.17 7.88 -17.53
N ALA A 30 23.82 8.62 -18.43
CA ALA A 30 25.18 9.09 -18.24
C ALA A 30 25.32 10.00 -17.03
N TRP A 31 24.34 10.87 -16.76
CA TRP A 31 24.32 11.68 -15.53
C TRP A 31 24.38 10.79 -14.29
N VAL A 32 23.56 9.74 -14.22
CA VAL A 32 23.56 8.81 -13.08
C VAL A 32 24.93 8.13 -12.95
N ARG A 33 25.45 7.57 -14.04
CA ARG A 33 26.72 6.85 -14.04
C ARG A 33 27.90 7.74 -13.65
N GLU A 34 27.99 8.94 -14.21
CA GLU A 34 29.17 9.81 -14.09
C GLU A 34 29.14 10.71 -12.86
N ARG A 35 27.95 11.16 -12.42
CA ARG A 35 27.81 11.99 -11.21
C ARG A 35 27.67 11.17 -9.93
N LEU A 36 27.03 10.01 -9.99
CA LEU A 36 26.78 9.18 -8.80
C LEU A 36 27.67 7.94 -8.73
N GLY A 37 28.30 7.52 -9.84
CA GLY A 37 28.97 6.22 -9.91
C GLY A 37 28.00 5.04 -9.79
N GLN A 38 26.71 5.25 -10.10
CA GLN A 38 25.66 4.26 -9.94
C GLN A 38 25.26 3.65 -11.28
N THR A 39 24.81 2.39 -11.24
CA THR A 39 24.22 1.70 -12.39
C THR A 39 22.70 1.67 -12.25
N VAL A 40 22.00 2.15 -13.27
CA VAL A 40 20.57 1.90 -13.47
C VAL A 40 20.40 0.76 -14.46
N TRP A 41 19.47 -0.15 -14.19
CA TRP A 41 19.17 -1.26 -15.10
C TRP A 41 18.16 -0.84 -16.17
N SER A 42 17.96 -1.69 -17.17
CA SER A 42 17.22 -1.39 -18.42
C SER A 42 15.90 -0.63 -18.23
N LYS A 43 14.99 -1.09 -17.36
CA LYS A 43 13.71 -0.38 -17.12
C LYS A 43 13.87 0.94 -16.35
N GLN A 44 14.87 1.05 -15.46
CA GLN A 44 15.14 2.33 -14.80
C GLN A 44 15.72 3.35 -15.78
N ALA A 45 16.57 2.91 -16.71
CA ALA A 45 17.05 3.72 -17.82
C ALA A 45 15.89 4.16 -18.73
N GLU A 46 14.99 3.24 -19.09
CA GLU A 46 13.78 3.54 -19.88
C GLU A 46 12.94 4.66 -19.24
N ILE A 47 12.74 4.65 -17.91
CA ILE A 47 12.00 5.68 -17.19
C ILE A 47 12.70 7.05 -17.27
N LEU A 48 14.03 7.07 -17.08
CA LEU A 48 14.84 8.29 -17.14
C LEU A 48 14.80 8.90 -18.55
N GLU A 49 15.02 8.09 -19.57
CA GLU A 49 14.98 8.49 -20.98
C GLU A 49 13.59 8.93 -21.42
N ALA A 50 12.54 8.23 -20.97
CA ALA A 50 11.17 8.61 -21.27
C ALA A 50 10.83 10.01 -20.75
N LEU A 51 11.32 10.41 -19.57
CA LEU A 51 11.08 11.76 -19.05
C LEU A 51 11.91 12.85 -19.73
N ARG A 52 13.05 12.50 -20.35
CA ARG A 52 13.75 13.41 -21.26
C ARG A 52 12.88 13.71 -22.48
N ASP A 53 12.23 12.69 -23.03
CA ASP A 53 11.54 12.78 -24.32
C ASP A 53 10.03 13.12 -24.21
N ARG A 54 9.41 12.87 -23.06
CA ARG A 54 7.97 12.96 -22.84
C ARG A 54 7.65 13.81 -21.62
N ARG A 55 6.67 14.70 -21.77
CA ARG A 55 6.18 15.56 -20.69
C ARG A 55 5.37 14.81 -19.63
N LYS A 56 4.76 13.68 -19.97
CA LYS A 56 3.85 12.94 -19.07
C LYS A 56 4.17 11.46 -19.16
N VAL A 57 4.75 10.91 -18.08
CA VAL A 57 5.18 9.51 -17.98
C VAL A 57 4.50 8.84 -16.79
N ALA A 58 3.83 7.73 -17.05
CA ALA A 58 3.18 6.91 -16.04
C ALA A 58 3.88 5.54 -15.96
N VAL A 59 4.26 5.12 -14.76
CA VAL A 59 5.02 3.88 -14.52
C VAL A 59 4.25 3.00 -13.55
N ARG A 60 3.55 2.00 -14.08
CA ARG A 60 2.93 0.94 -13.27
C ARG A 60 3.95 -0.16 -13.09
N SER A 61 4.20 -0.54 -11.83
CA SER A 61 5.25 -1.50 -11.54
C SER A 61 4.93 -2.44 -10.40
N CYS A 62 5.61 -3.58 -10.40
CA CYS A 62 5.63 -4.52 -9.29
C CYS A 62 6.41 -3.97 -8.06
N HIS A 63 6.47 -4.77 -7.00
CA HIS A 63 7.25 -4.48 -5.81
C HIS A 63 8.75 -4.71 -6.01
N GLY A 64 9.57 -4.00 -5.23
CA GLY A 64 11.02 -4.28 -5.15
C GLY A 64 11.86 -3.87 -6.37
N ILE A 65 11.41 -2.94 -7.23
CA ILE A 65 12.19 -2.49 -8.40
C ILE A 65 13.00 -1.18 -8.20
N GLY A 66 12.92 -0.58 -7.02
CA GLY A 66 13.55 0.71 -6.74
C GLY A 66 12.81 1.95 -7.24
N LYS A 67 11.46 1.93 -7.30
CA LYS A 67 10.59 3.06 -7.72
C LYS A 67 11.00 4.41 -7.13
N SER A 68 10.98 4.53 -5.79
CA SER A 68 11.30 5.80 -5.13
C SER A 68 12.76 6.21 -5.30
N HIS A 69 13.66 5.27 -5.62
CA HIS A 69 15.04 5.59 -5.97
C HIS A 69 15.11 6.23 -7.36
N VAL A 70 14.50 5.63 -8.39
CA VAL A 70 14.49 6.23 -9.74
C VAL A 70 13.74 7.56 -9.77
N ALA A 71 12.64 7.70 -9.02
CA ALA A 71 11.94 8.97 -8.83
C ALA A 71 12.84 10.06 -8.21
N ALA A 72 13.69 9.70 -7.25
CA ALA A 72 14.67 10.62 -6.68
C ALA A 72 15.82 10.95 -7.65
N LEU A 73 16.27 9.99 -8.46
CA LEU A 73 17.27 10.24 -9.52
C LEU A 73 16.73 11.27 -10.51
N VAL A 74 15.49 11.10 -10.97
CA VAL A 74 14.80 12.05 -11.85
C VAL A 74 14.75 13.45 -11.22
N ALA A 75 14.31 13.57 -9.96
CA ALA A 75 14.24 14.86 -9.28
C ALA A 75 15.60 15.57 -9.19
N CYS A 76 16.66 14.83 -8.83
CA CYS A 76 18.00 15.38 -8.72
C CYS A 76 18.63 15.71 -10.09
N TRP A 77 18.43 14.86 -11.09
CA TRP A 77 18.86 15.10 -12.48
C TRP A 77 18.21 16.36 -13.04
N TRP A 78 16.90 16.52 -12.82
CA TRP A 78 16.15 17.69 -13.30
C TRP A 78 16.72 19.00 -12.76
N LEU A 79 17.02 19.07 -11.46
CA LEU A 79 17.56 20.28 -10.83
C LEU A 79 19.04 20.53 -11.17
N ASP A 80 19.84 19.48 -11.40
CA ASP A 80 21.27 19.64 -11.69
C ASP A 80 21.56 19.98 -13.17
N THR A 81 20.65 19.62 -14.09
CA THR A 81 20.88 19.77 -15.54
C THR A 81 20.18 20.98 -16.17
N HIS A 82 19.29 21.66 -15.45
CA HIS A 82 18.68 22.91 -15.87
C HIS A 82 19.41 24.14 -15.29
N PRO A 83 19.35 25.31 -15.96
CA PRO A 83 19.94 26.54 -15.43
C PRO A 83 19.43 26.85 -14.02
N VAL A 84 20.33 27.32 -13.14
CA VAL A 84 19.97 27.74 -11.78
C VAL A 84 18.84 28.79 -11.85
N GLY A 85 17.77 28.57 -11.08
CA GLY A 85 16.58 29.44 -11.04
C GLY A 85 15.55 29.20 -12.15
N SER A 86 15.80 28.28 -13.10
CA SER A 86 14.84 27.96 -14.17
C SER A 86 14.00 26.71 -13.91
N ALA A 87 14.38 25.87 -12.95
CA ALA A 87 13.74 24.59 -12.67
C ALA A 87 13.23 24.48 -11.24
N PHE A 88 12.10 23.80 -11.08
CA PHE A 88 11.47 23.55 -9.78
C PHE A 88 10.91 22.14 -9.71
N VAL A 89 11.09 21.45 -8.58
CA VAL A 89 10.55 20.10 -8.38
C VAL A 89 9.50 20.05 -7.27
N VAL A 90 8.33 19.51 -7.60
CA VAL A 90 7.26 19.24 -6.65
C VAL A 90 7.11 17.73 -6.50
N THR A 91 7.06 17.23 -5.27
CA THR A 91 6.78 15.81 -5.03
C THR A 91 5.64 15.59 -4.05
N THR A 92 4.89 14.51 -4.26
CA THR A 92 3.83 14.06 -3.35
C THR A 92 3.73 12.53 -3.35
N ALA A 93 3.02 12.01 -2.36
CA ALA A 93 2.71 10.60 -2.15
C ALA A 93 1.39 10.50 -1.35
N PRO A 94 0.78 9.31 -1.21
CA PRO A 94 -0.50 9.16 -0.52
C PRO A 94 -0.52 9.71 0.92
N THR A 95 0.63 9.66 1.61
CA THR A 95 0.77 10.15 2.99
C THR A 95 2.04 10.99 3.17
N PHE A 96 1.99 12.00 4.05
CA PHE A 96 3.17 12.84 4.36
C PHE A 96 4.38 12.04 4.88
N PRO A 97 4.22 11.02 5.76
CA PRO A 97 5.32 10.15 6.15
C PRO A 97 6.01 9.46 4.98
N GLN A 98 5.28 9.02 3.94
CA GLN A 98 5.89 8.42 2.74
C GLN A 98 6.76 9.44 1.98
N VAL A 99 6.26 10.66 1.77
CA VAL A 99 7.04 11.74 1.14
C VAL A 99 8.36 11.95 1.90
N ARG A 100 8.29 12.15 3.21
CA ARG A 100 9.44 12.48 4.07
C ARG A 100 10.44 11.34 4.25
N ALA A 101 9.93 10.14 4.53
CA ALA A 101 10.72 9.00 4.98
C ALA A 101 11.19 8.09 3.83
N ILE A 102 10.51 8.11 2.68
CA ILE A 102 10.83 7.28 1.52
C ILE A 102 11.47 8.13 0.43
N LEU A 103 10.69 8.90 -0.33
CA LEU A 103 11.18 9.63 -1.50
C LEU A 103 12.28 10.64 -1.14
N TRP A 104 12.03 11.51 -0.16
CA TRP A 104 13.01 12.53 0.23
C TRP A 104 14.25 11.95 0.92
N ARG A 105 14.15 10.74 1.49
CA ARG A 105 15.31 10.00 1.99
C ARG A 105 16.24 9.62 0.83
N TYR A 106 15.70 9.21 -0.32
CA TYR A 106 16.50 8.95 -1.51
C TYR A 106 17.04 10.24 -2.14
N ILE A 107 16.23 11.31 -2.23
CA ILE A 107 16.70 12.62 -2.73
C ILE A 107 17.91 13.10 -1.94
N ARG A 108 17.88 13.05 -0.60
CA ARG A 108 19.02 13.41 0.25
C ARG A 108 20.28 12.56 -0.02
N ARG A 109 20.12 11.26 -0.27
CA ARG A 109 21.25 10.37 -0.58
C ARG A 109 21.87 10.71 -1.93
N VAL A 110 21.03 10.89 -2.95
CA VAL A 110 21.44 11.25 -4.32
C VAL A 110 22.11 12.63 -4.32
N HIS A 111 21.50 13.61 -3.65
CA HIS A 111 22.04 14.95 -3.44
C HIS A 111 23.46 14.92 -2.88
N LYS A 112 23.65 14.20 -1.77
CA LYS A 112 24.95 14.05 -1.12
C LYS A 112 25.96 13.31 -2.00
N ALA A 113 25.54 12.22 -2.65
CA ALA A 113 26.43 11.39 -3.45
C ALA A 113 26.92 12.10 -4.72
N ALA A 114 26.07 12.87 -5.40
CA ALA A 114 26.43 13.63 -6.59
C ALA A 114 27.05 15.01 -6.31
N GLY A 115 27.20 15.38 -5.03
CA GLY A 115 27.74 16.68 -4.63
C GLY A 115 26.91 17.86 -5.14
N LEU A 116 25.58 17.73 -5.13
CA LEU A 116 24.69 18.73 -5.71
C LEU A 116 24.67 20.01 -4.87
N SER A 117 24.43 21.14 -5.54
CA SER A 117 24.44 22.46 -4.89
C SER A 117 23.30 22.62 -3.88
N GLY A 118 23.50 23.52 -2.91
CA GLY A 118 22.49 23.89 -1.93
C GLY A 118 22.32 22.93 -0.76
N ARG A 119 21.24 23.14 0.00
CA ARG A 119 20.91 22.37 1.21
C ARG A 119 19.58 21.64 1.05
N VAL A 120 19.55 20.39 1.47
CA VAL A 120 18.34 19.55 1.47
C VAL A 120 17.99 19.19 2.91
N ASN A 121 16.75 19.48 3.33
CA ASN A 121 16.22 19.10 4.63
C ASN A 121 15.32 17.85 4.52
N GLN A 122 14.38 17.67 5.44
CA GLN A 122 13.49 16.51 5.44
C GLN A 122 12.54 16.47 4.23
N THR A 123 12.14 17.63 3.68
CA THR A 123 11.13 17.74 2.62
C THR A 123 11.32 18.95 1.69
N GLU A 124 12.43 19.69 1.78
CA GLU A 124 12.70 20.89 0.97
C GLU A 124 14.17 20.95 0.54
N TRP A 125 14.41 21.53 -0.64
CA TRP A 125 15.74 21.80 -1.19
C TRP A 125 15.87 23.28 -1.53
N TRP A 126 16.91 23.91 -0.99
CA TRP A 126 17.24 25.32 -1.16
C TRP A 126 18.57 25.52 -1.89
N LEU A 127 18.60 26.42 -2.88
CA LEU A 127 19.83 26.97 -3.49
C LEU A 127 20.04 28.40 -2.95
N GLY A 128 20.94 28.56 -1.99
CA GLY A 128 21.01 29.82 -1.24
C GLY A 128 19.72 30.04 -0.44
N GLU A 129 19.04 31.16 -0.72
CA GLU A 129 17.74 31.52 -0.11
C GLU A 129 16.54 31.12 -0.97
N GLU A 130 16.77 30.61 -2.18
CA GLU A 130 15.72 30.21 -3.12
C GLU A 130 15.30 28.76 -2.87
N LEU A 131 13.99 28.54 -2.68
CA LEU A 131 13.41 27.19 -2.63
C LEU A 131 13.31 26.66 -4.07
N VAL A 132 13.90 25.50 -4.34
CA VAL A 132 13.89 24.88 -5.68
C VAL A 132 13.17 23.54 -5.73
N ALA A 133 12.90 22.93 -4.56
CA ALA A 133 12.03 21.77 -4.48
C ALA A 133 11.37 21.63 -3.12
N PHE A 134 10.16 21.05 -3.11
CA PHE A 134 9.55 20.56 -1.88
C PHE A 134 8.71 19.31 -2.10
N GLY A 135 8.52 18.56 -1.03
CA GLY A 135 7.58 17.44 -0.94
C GLY A 135 6.52 17.70 0.10
N ARG A 136 5.25 17.57 -0.27
CA ARG A 136 4.11 17.74 0.63
C ARG A 136 3.03 16.72 0.30
N LYS A 137 2.20 16.39 1.30
CA LYS A 137 0.89 15.76 1.11
C LYS A 137 -0.13 16.80 1.54
N PRO A 138 -0.75 17.52 0.60
CA PRO A 138 -1.83 18.45 0.91
C PRO A 138 -3.06 17.68 1.38
N SER A 139 -4.05 18.36 1.96
CA SER A 139 -5.34 17.72 2.22
C SER A 139 -5.96 17.27 0.89
N ASP A 140 -6.66 16.14 0.91
CA ASP A 140 -7.21 15.49 -0.28
C ASP A 140 -8.19 16.38 -1.10
N HIS A 141 -8.65 17.50 -0.55
CA HIS A 141 -9.57 18.46 -1.20
C HIS A 141 -8.92 19.81 -1.57
N ASP A 142 -7.62 19.99 -1.33
CA ASP A 142 -6.94 21.26 -1.59
C ASP A 142 -6.40 21.31 -3.03
N GLU A 143 -7.23 21.84 -3.94
CA GLU A 143 -6.84 22.13 -5.33
C GLU A 143 -5.82 23.27 -5.45
N SER A 144 -5.68 24.10 -4.39
CA SER A 144 -4.74 25.22 -4.36
C SER A 144 -3.36 24.86 -3.83
N ALA A 145 -3.17 23.61 -3.41
CA ALA A 145 -2.01 23.15 -2.67
C ALA A 145 -0.65 23.39 -3.34
N PHE A 146 -0.65 23.46 -4.68
CA PHE A 146 0.54 23.70 -5.49
C PHE A 146 0.54 25.06 -6.19
N GLN A 147 -0.41 25.96 -5.90
CA GLN A 147 -0.48 27.28 -6.53
C GLN A 147 0.76 28.15 -6.25
N GLY A 148 1.09 29.03 -7.20
CA GLY A 148 2.19 29.98 -7.09
C GLY A 148 3.56 29.42 -7.50
N ILE A 149 3.64 28.15 -7.87
CA ILE A 149 4.86 27.54 -8.43
C ILE A 149 4.93 27.88 -9.91
N HIS A 150 5.90 28.73 -10.27
CA HIS A 150 6.14 29.10 -11.66
C HIS A 150 7.64 29.05 -11.95
N ALA A 151 8.03 28.12 -12.82
CA ALA A 151 9.38 28.02 -13.38
C ALA A 151 9.28 27.62 -14.85
N GLU A 152 10.35 27.84 -15.62
CA GLU A 152 10.42 27.39 -17.02
C GLU A 152 10.35 25.85 -17.10
N HIS A 153 10.97 25.18 -16.13
CA HIS A 153 11.09 23.72 -16.06
C HIS A 153 10.53 23.17 -14.74
N VAL A 154 9.21 23.06 -14.63
CA VAL A 154 8.58 22.40 -13.48
C VAL A 154 8.54 20.89 -13.70
N LEU A 155 9.04 20.12 -12.73
CA LEU A 155 8.83 18.67 -12.67
C LEU A 155 7.94 18.35 -11.48
N VAL A 156 6.88 17.57 -11.73
CA VAL A 156 6.04 17.01 -10.69
C VAL A 156 6.24 15.50 -10.60
N VAL A 157 6.52 14.99 -9.40
CA VAL A 157 6.70 13.56 -9.12
C VAL A 157 5.61 13.07 -8.16
N LEU A 158 4.78 12.15 -8.66
CA LEU A 158 3.73 11.47 -7.92
C LEU A 158 4.22 10.06 -7.58
N ASP A 159 4.80 9.86 -6.39
CA ASP A 159 5.27 8.56 -5.91
C ASP A 159 4.13 7.78 -5.23
N GLU A 160 4.10 6.45 -5.39
CA GLU A 160 2.95 5.61 -5.04
C GLU A 160 1.61 6.14 -5.60
N ALA A 161 1.65 6.52 -6.88
CA ALA A 161 0.60 7.25 -7.59
C ALA A 161 -0.81 6.66 -7.48
N CYS A 162 -0.93 5.34 -7.31
CA CYS A 162 -2.22 4.65 -7.17
C CYS A 162 -3.03 5.09 -5.94
N GLY A 163 -2.36 5.48 -4.86
CA GLY A 163 -3.00 5.95 -3.63
C GLY A 163 -3.24 7.46 -3.58
N ILE A 164 -2.93 8.20 -4.65
CA ILE A 164 -3.10 9.65 -4.69
C ILE A 164 -4.53 10.00 -5.14
N PRO A 165 -5.27 10.83 -4.38
CA PRO A 165 -6.63 11.25 -4.72
C PRO A 165 -6.65 12.12 -5.98
N GLU A 166 -7.73 12.03 -6.75
CA GLU A 166 -7.89 12.68 -8.07
C GLU A 166 -7.68 14.20 -8.04
N GLN A 167 -8.07 14.89 -6.96
CA GLN A 167 -7.89 16.33 -6.80
C GLN A 167 -6.41 16.73 -6.83
N LEU A 168 -5.53 15.92 -6.25
CA LEU A 168 -4.08 16.18 -6.29
C LEU A 168 -3.49 15.94 -7.68
N TRP A 169 -4.11 15.06 -8.50
CA TRP A 169 -3.74 14.91 -9.90
C TRP A 169 -4.11 16.15 -10.72
N ILE A 170 -5.29 16.72 -10.50
CA ILE A 170 -5.73 17.96 -11.15
C ILE A 170 -4.78 19.11 -10.77
N ALA A 171 -4.46 19.25 -9.48
CA ALA A 171 -3.52 20.25 -9.00
C ALA A 171 -2.10 20.06 -9.57
N ALA A 172 -1.64 18.80 -9.72
CA ALA A 172 -0.37 18.48 -10.35
C ALA A 172 -0.35 18.82 -11.85
N ASP A 173 -1.43 18.51 -12.59
CA ASP A 173 -1.54 18.81 -14.01
C ASP A 173 -1.53 20.32 -14.28
N ALA A 174 -2.16 21.10 -13.39
CA ALA A 174 -2.18 22.56 -13.45
C ALA A 174 -0.79 23.22 -13.34
N LEU A 175 0.23 22.50 -12.84
CA LEU A 175 1.62 22.97 -12.82
C LEU A 175 2.35 22.76 -14.14
N VAL A 176 1.90 21.81 -14.95
CA VAL A 176 2.59 21.35 -16.17
C VAL A 176 2.07 22.15 -17.37
N THR A 177 2.20 23.47 -17.29
CA THR A 177 1.53 24.43 -18.20
C THR A 177 2.26 24.67 -19.52
N ASN A 178 3.59 24.51 -19.55
CA ASN A 178 4.42 24.80 -20.72
C ASN A 178 5.25 23.58 -21.17
N THR A 179 5.84 23.67 -22.36
CA THR A 179 6.59 22.57 -23.00
C THR A 179 7.84 22.13 -22.23
N GLY A 180 8.38 22.98 -21.35
CA GLY A 180 9.53 22.68 -20.51
C GLY A 180 9.17 21.94 -19.22
N CYS A 181 7.89 21.75 -18.91
CA CYS A 181 7.42 21.06 -17.71
C CYS A 181 7.13 19.58 -17.95
N ALA A 182 7.36 18.75 -16.94
CA ALA A 182 7.15 17.31 -16.97
C ALA A 182 6.44 16.76 -15.71
N LEU A 183 5.81 15.60 -15.86
CA LEU A 183 5.11 14.86 -14.82
C LEU A 183 5.53 13.39 -14.85
N LEU A 184 6.05 12.90 -13.73
CA LEU A 184 6.26 11.47 -13.48
C LEU A 184 5.22 10.97 -12.48
N ALA A 185 4.41 10.01 -12.89
CA ALA A 185 3.61 9.22 -11.96
C ALA A 185 4.13 7.79 -11.89
N ILE A 186 4.43 7.30 -10.69
CA ILE A 186 4.98 5.96 -10.50
C ILE A 186 4.33 5.29 -9.29
N GLY A 187 3.94 4.03 -9.42
CA GLY A 187 3.28 3.32 -8.33
C GLY A 187 2.94 1.87 -8.64
N ASN A 188 2.51 1.16 -7.60
CA ASN A 188 1.97 -0.19 -7.77
C ASN A 188 0.48 -0.09 -8.16
N PRO A 189 -0.01 -0.88 -9.11
CA PRO A 189 -1.39 -0.84 -9.60
C PRO A 189 -2.41 -1.52 -8.64
N ASP A 190 -2.40 -1.11 -7.37
CA ASP A 190 -3.16 -1.74 -6.28
C ASP A 190 -4.67 -1.50 -6.33
N ASN A 191 -5.14 -0.44 -6.98
CA ASN A 191 -6.54 -0.04 -7.02
C ASN A 191 -7.01 0.16 -8.47
N PRO A 192 -7.86 -0.73 -9.02
CA PRO A 192 -8.35 -0.62 -10.38
C PRO A 192 -9.29 0.59 -10.61
N ALA A 193 -9.84 1.18 -9.55
CA ALA A 193 -10.70 2.37 -9.63
C ALA A 193 -9.92 3.70 -9.52
N SER A 194 -8.60 3.65 -9.31
CA SER A 194 -7.76 4.84 -9.11
C SER A 194 -7.70 5.74 -10.35
N HIS A 195 -7.44 7.04 -10.14
CA HIS A 195 -7.11 7.95 -11.24
C HIS A 195 -5.83 7.50 -11.98
N PHE A 196 -4.90 6.86 -11.26
CA PHE A 196 -3.69 6.28 -11.85
C PHE A 196 -3.99 5.24 -12.92
N ARG A 197 -5.02 4.38 -12.74
CA ARG A 197 -5.46 3.45 -13.79
C ARG A 197 -5.84 4.17 -15.07
N ARG A 198 -6.69 5.21 -14.96
CA ARG A 198 -7.15 6.02 -16.10
C ARG A 198 -5.99 6.70 -16.82
N VAL A 199 -5.02 7.20 -16.06
CA VAL A 199 -3.78 7.78 -16.61
C VAL A 199 -2.97 6.75 -17.38
N CYS A 200 -2.78 5.54 -16.83
CA CYS A 200 -2.03 4.48 -17.51
C CYS A 200 -2.71 3.99 -18.81
N GLU A 201 -4.02 4.14 -18.96
CA GLU A 201 -4.79 3.79 -20.17
C GLU A 201 -4.96 4.96 -21.15
N SER A 202 -4.52 6.17 -20.78
CA SER A 202 -4.71 7.37 -21.61
C SER A 202 -3.63 7.50 -22.68
N ASP A 203 -4.03 7.80 -23.91
CA ASP A 203 -3.12 8.15 -25.01
C ASP A 203 -2.32 9.45 -24.78
N THR A 204 -2.72 10.25 -23.78
CA THR A 204 -2.02 11.51 -23.43
C THR A 204 -0.78 11.29 -22.56
N TRP A 205 -0.56 10.06 -22.09
CA TRP A 205 0.57 9.67 -21.25
C TRP A 205 1.42 8.61 -21.94
N HIS A 206 2.72 8.69 -21.74
CA HIS A 206 3.61 7.59 -22.07
C HIS A 206 3.64 6.61 -20.89
N THR A 207 3.05 5.43 -21.07
CA THR A 207 2.94 4.43 -20.01
C THR A 207 4.03 3.36 -20.13
N ILE A 208 4.74 3.11 -19.04
CA ILE A 208 5.73 2.03 -18.89
C ILE A 208 5.19 1.01 -17.89
N GLY A 209 5.19 -0.26 -18.29
CA GLY A 209 4.93 -1.40 -17.41
C GLY A 209 6.24 -2.05 -16.95
N VAL A 210 6.35 -2.35 -15.65
CA VAL A 210 7.49 -3.06 -15.07
C VAL A 210 7.01 -4.20 -14.18
N SER A 211 7.10 -5.42 -14.68
CA SER A 211 6.84 -6.64 -13.92
C SER A 211 8.09 -7.11 -13.17
N ALA A 212 7.92 -8.06 -12.26
CA ALA A 212 9.04 -8.72 -11.61
C ALA A 212 9.93 -9.44 -12.64
N PHE A 213 9.32 -9.95 -13.72
CA PHE A 213 10.03 -10.68 -14.77
C PHE A 213 10.89 -9.80 -15.67
N ASP A 214 10.71 -8.47 -15.62
CA ASP A 214 11.62 -7.52 -16.26
C ASP A 214 12.89 -7.28 -15.44
N SER A 215 12.87 -7.59 -14.14
CA SER A 215 14.00 -7.29 -13.26
C SER A 215 15.26 -8.12 -13.59
N PRO A 216 16.46 -7.60 -13.35
CA PRO A 216 17.73 -8.29 -13.53
C PRO A 216 17.81 -9.69 -12.90
N ASN A 217 17.21 -9.87 -11.72
CA ASN A 217 17.19 -11.17 -11.03
C ASN A 217 16.38 -12.24 -11.80
N MET A 218 15.54 -11.80 -12.74
CA MET A 218 14.65 -12.66 -13.54
C MET A 218 15.17 -12.79 -14.97
N THR A 219 15.62 -11.68 -15.58
CA THR A 219 16.13 -11.62 -16.96
C THR A 219 17.58 -12.07 -17.10
N GLY A 220 18.36 -11.99 -16.02
CA GLY A 220 19.81 -12.20 -16.05
C GLY A 220 20.61 -10.98 -16.51
N GLU A 221 19.99 -9.80 -16.57
CA GLU A 221 20.72 -8.54 -16.83
C GLU A 221 21.85 -8.35 -15.80
N GLN A 222 23.05 -8.03 -16.29
CA GLN A 222 24.22 -7.84 -15.44
C GLN A 222 24.11 -6.51 -14.70
N VAL A 223 24.00 -6.57 -13.38
CA VAL A 223 24.01 -5.41 -12.48
C VAL A 223 24.96 -5.64 -11.32
N PRO A 224 25.47 -4.58 -10.65
CA PRO A 224 26.29 -4.74 -9.46
C PRO A 224 25.61 -5.61 -8.39
N PRO A 225 26.36 -6.45 -7.64
CA PRO A 225 25.77 -7.37 -6.66
C PRO A 225 24.91 -6.68 -5.59
N GLU A 226 25.27 -5.48 -5.15
CA GLU A 226 24.46 -4.71 -4.21
C GLU A 226 23.11 -4.28 -4.80
N VAL A 227 23.06 -3.98 -6.11
CA VAL A 227 21.81 -3.66 -6.80
C VAL A 227 20.95 -4.91 -6.88
N ALA A 228 21.50 -6.03 -7.36
CA ALA A 228 20.79 -7.31 -7.46
C ALA A 228 20.14 -7.73 -6.14
N LYS A 229 20.88 -7.61 -5.02
CA LYS A 229 20.39 -7.92 -3.66
C LYS A 229 19.25 -7.04 -3.18
N SER A 230 19.13 -5.83 -3.71
CA SER A 230 18.07 -4.88 -3.36
C SER A 230 16.81 -5.02 -4.21
N LEU A 231 16.90 -5.76 -5.33
CA LEU A 231 15.80 -6.00 -6.23
C LEU A 231 14.99 -7.23 -5.79
N ILE A 232 13.74 -7.28 -6.26
CA ILE A 232 12.84 -8.43 -6.08
C ILE A 232 13.54 -9.74 -6.46
N SER A 233 13.42 -10.76 -5.60
CA SER A 233 14.10 -12.05 -5.79
C SER A 233 13.19 -13.07 -6.45
N ARG A 234 13.80 -14.06 -7.12
CA ARG A 234 13.08 -15.19 -7.74
C ARG A 234 12.34 -16.01 -6.68
N GLU A 235 13.01 -16.27 -5.56
CA GLU A 235 12.46 -17.03 -4.43
C GLU A 235 11.21 -16.35 -3.88
N TRP A 236 11.22 -15.03 -3.74
CA TRP A 236 10.05 -14.28 -3.28
C TRP A 236 8.89 -14.39 -4.27
N VAL A 237 9.14 -14.29 -5.57
CA VAL A 237 8.09 -14.46 -6.60
C VAL A 237 7.49 -15.86 -6.56
N GLU A 238 8.32 -16.90 -6.48
CA GLU A 238 7.87 -18.30 -6.40
C GLU A 238 7.16 -18.63 -5.09
N GLU A 239 7.59 -18.03 -3.98
CA GLU A 239 6.89 -18.08 -2.70
C GLU A 239 5.51 -17.45 -2.83
N LYS A 240 5.40 -16.23 -3.39
CA LYS A 240 4.12 -15.52 -3.52
C LYS A 240 3.18 -16.14 -4.55
N ALA A 241 3.71 -16.79 -5.58
CA ALA A 241 2.90 -17.57 -6.52
C ALA A 241 2.21 -18.75 -5.82
N ARG A 242 2.94 -19.46 -4.93
CA ARG A 242 2.40 -20.57 -4.14
C ARG A 242 1.51 -20.09 -3.00
N GLU A 243 1.91 -19.02 -2.33
CA GLU A 243 1.17 -18.48 -1.20
C GLU A 243 -0.12 -17.84 -1.67
N TRP A 244 -0.08 -16.87 -2.57
CA TRP A 244 -1.26 -16.08 -2.95
C TRP A 244 -2.07 -16.69 -4.09
N GLY A 245 -1.41 -17.38 -5.02
CA GLY A 245 -1.99 -17.78 -6.31
C GLY A 245 -1.76 -16.73 -7.39
N VAL A 246 -1.39 -17.17 -8.59
CA VAL A 246 -1.00 -16.26 -9.69
C VAL A 246 -2.15 -15.42 -10.27
N GLU A 247 -3.39 -15.86 -10.05
CA GLU A 247 -4.61 -15.14 -10.44
C GLU A 247 -5.10 -14.17 -9.35
N ASN A 248 -4.51 -14.21 -8.15
CA ASN A 248 -4.93 -13.35 -7.06
C ASN A 248 -4.62 -11.87 -7.38
N PRO A 249 -5.53 -10.92 -7.08
CA PRO A 249 -5.30 -9.51 -7.37
C PRO A 249 -4.01 -8.94 -6.77
N ILE A 250 -3.58 -9.42 -5.59
CA ILE A 250 -2.32 -9.01 -4.97
C ILE A 250 -1.13 -9.52 -5.77
N TYR A 251 -1.14 -10.74 -6.30
CA TYR A 251 -0.07 -11.24 -7.15
C TYR A 251 0.01 -10.45 -8.46
N ILE A 252 -1.13 -10.21 -9.10
CA ILE A 252 -1.22 -9.42 -10.33
C ILE A 252 -0.63 -8.01 -10.13
N SER A 253 -0.96 -7.33 -9.03
CA SER A 253 -0.38 -6.01 -8.74
C SER A 253 1.10 -6.10 -8.34
N LYS A 254 1.42 -6.88 -7.31
CA LYS A 254 2.74 -6.85 -6.64
C LYS A 254 3.84 -7.58 -7.39
N VAL A 255 3.50 -8.52 -8.27
CA VAL A 255 4.46 -9.29 -9.08
C VAL A 255 4.38 -8.91 -10.55
N LEU A 256 3.18 -8.91 -11.14
CA LEU A 256 3.05 -8.61 -12.58
C LEU A 256 3.12 -7.11 -12.88
N GLY A 257 2.86 -6.24 -11.89
CA GLY A 257 2.81 -4.80 -12.13
C GLY A 257 1.59 -4.40 -12.95
N GLU A 258 0.49 -5.14 -12.82
CA GLU A 258 -0.74 -5.00 -13.60
C GLU A 258 -1.95 -4.65 -12.70
N PHE A 259 -2.92 -3.92 -13.24
CA PHE A 259 -4.18 -3.67 -12.53
C PHE A 259 -5.06 -4.91 -12.62
N SER A 260 -5.47 -5.46 -11.48
CA SER A 260 -6.46 -6.53 -11.43
C SER A 260 -7.88 -5.92 -11.43
N PRO A 261 -8.73 -6.20 -12.43
CA PRO A 261 -10.10 -5.68 -12.44
C PRO A 261 -10.94 -6.31 -11.33
N ASP A 262 -11.88 -5.55 -10.78
CA ASP A 262 -12.84 -6.09 -9.82
C ASP A 262 -13.76 -7.10 -10.50
N SER A 263 -13.77 -8.35 -10.00
CA SER A 263 -14.70 -9.37 -10.49
C SER A 263 -16.09 -9.16 -9.89
N PRO A 264 -17.18 -9.21 -10.67
CA PRO A 264 -18.54 -9.11 -10.14
C PRO A 264 -18.88 -10.17 -9.09
N SER A 265 -18.26 -11.35 -9.20
CA SER A 265 -18.45 -12.45 -8.27
C SER A 265 -17.59 -12.33 -7.02
N GLN A 266 -16.65 -11.39 -6.94
CA GLN A 266 -15.81 -11.20 -5.75
C GLN A 266 -16.64 -10.59 -4.62
N VAL A 267 -16.50 -11.12 -3.41
CA VAL A 267 -17.23 -10.61 -2.24
C VAL A 267 -16.76 -9.21 -1.88
N ILE A 268 -15.45 -9.06 -1.67
CA ILE A 268 -14.83 -7.79 -1.31
C ILE A 268 -14.06 -7.28 -2.53
N ARG A 269 -14.38 -6.07 -2.98
CA ARG A 269 -13.73 -5.47 -4.14
C ARG A 269 -12.30 -5.08 -3.83
N THR A 270 -11.41 -5.24 -4.80
CA THR A 270 -9.99 -4.86 -4.70
C THR A 270 -9.86 -3.36 -4.45
N SER A 271 -10.69 -2.55 -5.10
CA SER A 271 -10.74 -1.09 -4.94
C SER A 271 -11.08 -0.63 -3.51
N ASP A 272 -12.07 -1.25 -2.88
CA ASP A 272 -12.50 -0.94 -1.51
C ASP A 272 -11.40 -1.29 -0.49
N ILE A 273 -10.81 -2.47 -0.62
CA ILE A 273 -9.74 -2.93 0.27
C ILE A 273 -8.47 -2.12 0.09
N ALA A 274 -8.07 -1.78 -1.15
CA ALA A 274 -6.92 -0.92 -1.39
C ALA A 274 -7.07 0.43 -0.67
N SER A 275 -8.29 0.97 -0.64
CA SER A 275 -8.60 2.22 0.08
C SER A 275 -8.50 2.08 1.60
N CYS A 276 -8.85 0.92 2.16
CA CYS A 276 -8.72 0.62 3.60
C CYS A 276 -7.26 0.45 4.06
N ARG A 277 -6.31 0.35 3.12
CA ARG A 277 -4.87 0.21 3.41
C ARG A 277 -4.09 1.52 3.38
N ILE A 278 -4.74 2.62 2.98
CA ILE A 278 -4.13 3.96 3.02
C ILE A 278 -4.26 4.49 4.44
N ALA A 279 -3.12 4.77 5.08
CA ALA A 279 -3.09 5.30 6.44
C ALA A 279 -3.73 6.68 6.52
N LEU A 280 -4.36 6.96 7.66
CA LEU A 280 -4.86 8.29 7.99
C LEU A 280 -3.71 9.26 8.24
N ASP A 281 -3.92 10.54 7.90
CA ASP A 281 -2.92 11.59 8.17
C ASP A 281 -2.78 11.90 9.65
N VAL A 282 -3.90 11.81 10.38
CA VAL A 282 -3.96 12.03 11.82
C VAL A 282 -4.02 10.67 12.51
N PRO A 283 -3.05 10.35 13.39
CA PRO A 283 -3.12 9.15 14.21
C PRO A 283 -4.38 9.14 15.06
N ARG A 284 -4.99 7.97 15.22
CA ARG A 284 -6.13 7.79 16.12
C ARG A 284 -5.75 8.07 17.56
N THR A 285 -6.66 8.69 18.29
CA THR A 285 -6.56 8.86 19.73
C THR A 285 -6.66 7.50 20.45
N PRO A 286 -6.15 7.38 21.68
CA PRO A 286 -6.28 6.14 22.46
C PRO A 286 -7.73 5.66 22.64
N ASP A 287 -8.70 6.58 22.78
CA ASP A 287 -10.12 6.23 22.95
C ASP A 287 -10.73 5.64 21.66
N GLU A 288 -10.32 6.14 20.49
CA GLU A 288 -10.71 5.57 19.19
C GLU A 288 -10.12 4.17 18.94
N LEU A 289 -9.13 3.75 19.72
CA LEU A 289 -8.54 2.40 19.66
C LEU A 289 -9.24 1.40 20.60
N LEU A 290 -10.33 1.81 21.24
CA LEU A 290 -11.20 0.95 22.05
C LEU A 290 -12.53 0.65 21.32
N PRO A 291 -13.19 -0.48 21.61
CA PRO A 291 -12.72 -1.59 22.44
C PRO A 291 -11.60 -2.39 21.76
N VAL A 292 -10.87 -3.18 22.54
CA VAL A 292 -9.95 -4.19 22.02
C VAL A 292 -10.65 -5.54 22.01
N GLU A 293 -10.73 -6.19 20.85
CA GLU A 293 -11.44 -7.46 20.69
C GLU A 293 -10.64 -8.45 19.85
N LEU A 294 -10.89 -9.73 20.06
CA LEU A 294 -10.28 -10.82 19.29
C LEU A 294 -11.34 -11.55 18.47
N GLY A 295 -11.00 -11.90 17.24
CA GLY A 295 -11.69 -12.91 16.43
C GLY A 295 -10.82 -14.15 16.31
N VAL A 296 -11.41 -15.34 16.43
CA VAL A 296 -10.71 -16.62 16.43
C VAL A 296 -11.38 -17.55 15.42
N ASP A 297 -10.68 -17.85 14.32
CA ASP A 297 -11.06 -18.95 13.41
C ASP A 297 -10.30 -20.22 13.81
N VAL A 298 -11.02 -21.32 14.02
CA VAL A 298 -10.48 -22.57 14.55
C VAL A 298 -10.38 -23.61 13.45
N GLY A 299 -9.15 -23.90 13.01
CA GLY A 299 -8.89 -24.77 11.85
C GLY A 299 -8.98 -26.27 12.11
N GLY A 300 -9.08 -26.70 13.38
CA GLY A 300 -9.31 -28.10 13.75
C GLY A 300 -8.27 -29.11 13.24
N GLY A 301 -7.01 -28.68 13.06
CA GLY A 301 -5.87 -29.49 12.61
C GLY A 301 -5.78 -29.78 11.11
N GLY A 302 -6.84 -29.48 10.33
CA GLY A 302 -6.78 -29.49 8.87
C GLY A 302 -6.38 -28.13 8.29
N ASP A 303 -6.91 -27.06 8.87
CA ASP A 303 -6.58 -25.67 8.55
C ASP A 303 -5.78 -25.00 9.69
N GLU A 304 -5.27 -23.78 9.44
CA GLU A 304 -4.64 -22.99 10.50
C GLU A 304 -5.71 -22.46 11.47
N THR A 305 -5.39 -22.46 12.77
CA THR A 305 -6.13 -21.67 13.77
C THR A 305 -5.51 -20.27 13.82
N VAL A 306 -6.32 -19.23 13.60
CA VAL A 306 -5.88 -17.84 13.55
C VAL A 306 -6.64 -17.00 14.56
N ILE A 307 -5.91 -16.19 15.33
CA ILE A 307 -6.45 -15.14 16.19
C ILE A 307 -6.09 -13.80 15.58
N ARG A 308 -7.09 -12.93 15.40
CA ARG A 308 -6.89 -11.54 14.98
C ARG A 308 -7.40 -10.57 16.00
N GLU A 309 -6.57 -9.58 16.31
CA GLU A 309 -6.93 -8.44 17.15
C GLU A 309 -7.57 -7.34 16.31
N ARG A 310 -8.56 -6.66 16.88
CA ARG A 310 -8.91 -5.29 16.49
C ARG A 310 -8.80 -4.34 17.69
N ARG A 311 -8.47 -3.09 17.39
CA ARG A 311 -8.40 -1.96 18.33
C ARG A 311 -9.27 -0.83 17.80
N GLY A 312 -10.50 -0.72 18.31
CA GLY A 312 -11.52 0.14 17.70
C GLY A 312 -11.73 -0.27 16.23
N PRO A 313 -11.51 0.64 15.25
CA PRO A 313 -11.60 0.33 13.82
C PRO A 313 -10.30 -0.25 13.22
N VAL A 314 -9.21 -0.39 14.00
CA VAL A 314 -7.88 -0.76 13.48
C VAL A 314 -7.65 -2.26 13.59
N ALA A 315 -7.27 -2.90 12.49
CA ALA A 315 -6.82 -4.29 12.52
C ALA A 315 -5.41 -4.38 13.16
N GLY A 316 -5.25 -5.30 14.10
CA GLY A 316 -4.07 -5.43 14.93
C GLY A 316 -3.29 -6.73 14.70
N ARG A 317 -2.70 -7.21 15.79
CA ARG A 317 -1.82 -8.40 15.83
C ARG A 317 -2.51 -9.67 15.38
N GLU A 318 -1.67 -10.67 15.17
CA GLU A 318 -2.01 -12.01 14.75
C GLU A 318 -1.32 -13.05 15.62
N TRP A 319 -2.03 -14.12 15.97
CA TRP A 319 -1.46 -15.35 16.53
C TRP A 319 -1.94 -16.55 15.71
N ARG A 320 -1.11 -17.58 15.61
CA ARG A 320 -1.37 -18.76 14.77
C ARG A 320 -0.97 -20.04 15.47
N ALA A 321 -1.73 -21.08 15.23
CA ALA A 321 -1.38 -22.46 15.58
C ALA A 321 -1.88 -23.42 14.50
N HIS A 322 -1.25 -24.59 14.42
CA HIS A 322 -1.70 -25.69 13.58
C HIS A 322 -1.90 -26.90 14.47
N THR A 323 -3.10 -27.02 15.04
CA THR A 323 -3.49 -28.05 16.01
C THR A 323 -5.00 -28.25 15.99
N ASP A 324 -5.46 -29.44 16.32
CA ASP A 324 -6.87 -29.79 16.51
C ASP A 324 -7.28 -29.81 17.99
N ARG A 325 -6.38 -29.43 18.90
CA ARG A 325 -6.55 -29.60 20.35
C ARG A 325 -7.05 -28.34 21.05
N PRO A 326 -8.29 -28.33 21.60
CA PRO A 326 -8.79 -27.20 22.38
C PRO A 326 -7.88 -26.78 23.55
N GLU A 327 -7.25 -27.76 24.21
CA GLU A 327 -6.35 -27.56 25.33
C GLU A 327 -5.02 -26.86 24.96
N GLU A 328 -4.67 -26.80 23.67
CA GLU A 328 -3.52 -26.04 23.15
C GLU A 328 -3.96 -24.66 22.63
N ILE A 329 -5.15 -24.58 22.01
CA ILE A 329 -5.69 -23.33 21.45
C ILE A 329 -6.13 -22.36 22.54
N ALA A 330 -6.83 -22.83 23.59
CA ALA A 330 -7.35 -21.96 24.63
C ALA A 330 -6.24 -21.21 25.41
N PRO A 331 -5.10 -21.83 25.78
CA PRO A 331 -3.95 -21.10 26.32
C PRO A 331 -3.37 -20.05 25.37
N MET A 332 -3.35 -20.30 24.06
CA MET A 332 -2.91 -19.32 23.06
C MET A 332 -3.84 -18.10 23.04
N VAL A 333 -5.16 -18.32 23.04
CA VAL A 333 -6.16 -17.24 23.13
C VAL A 333 -6.02 -16.49 24.45
N LEU A 334 -5.78 -17.18 25.57
CA LEU A 334 -5.53 -16.54 26.86
C LEU A 334 -4.29 -15.64 26.83
N ALA A 335 -3.20 -16.09 26.20
CA ALA A 335 -2.01 -15.27 26.00
C ALA A 335 -2.34 -14.02 25.16
N ALA A 336 -3.07 -14.19 24.05
CA ALA A 336 -3.51 -13.07 23.22
C ALA A 336 -4.39 -12.08 23.99
N ILE A 337 -5.32 -12.54 24.85
CA ILE A 337 -6.12 -11.68 25.73
C ILE A 337 -5.21 -10.85 26.66
N ARG A 338 -4.23 -11.48 27.31
CA ARG A 338 -3.32 -10.81 28.24
C ARG A 338 -2.43 -9.79 27.54
N GLU A 339 -1.93 -10.13 26.36
CA GLU A 339 -1.07 -9.27 25.55
C GLU A 339 -1.81 -8.08 24.93
N SER A 340 -3.13 -8.23 24.71
CA SER A 340 -3.97 -7.20 24.07
C SER A 340 -4.78 -6.36 25.03
N GLY A 341 -5.14 -6.90 26.19
CA GLY A 341 -6.18 -6.34 27.03
C GLY A 341 -7.57 -6.50 26.42
N ALA A 342 -7.78 -7.52 25.56
CA ALA A 342 -9.05 -7.71 24.88
C ALA A 342 -10.21 -7.92 25.86
N THR A 343 -11.32 -7.22 25.63
CA THR A 343 -12.52 -7.29 26.46
C THR A 343 -13.54 -8.28 25.92
N ARG A 344 -13.42 -8.68 24.66
CA ARG A 344 -14.32 -9.63 23.99
C ARG A 344 -13.54 -10.53 23.04
N VAL A 345 -13.89 -11.82 23.02
CA VAL A 345 -13.32 -12.82 22.11
C VAL A 345 -14.46 -13.53 21.39
N LYS A 346 -14.45 -13.47 20.06
CA LYS A 346 -15.44 -14.09 19.17
C LYS A 346 -14.81 -15.29 18.50
N VAL A 347 -15.29 -16.48 18.82
CA VAL A 347 -14.71 -17.76 18.37
C VAL A 347 -15.66 -18.43 17.41
N ASP A 348 -15.18 -18.83 16.22
CA ASP A 348 -15.95 -19.75 15.38
C ASP A 348 -16.15 -21.05 16.15
N SER A 349 -17.39 -21.33 16.54
CA SER A 349 -17.73 -22.46 17.39
C SER A 349 -17.99 -23.76 16.62
N ASN A 350 -17.75 -23.79 15.31
CA ASN A 350 -17.89 -25.01 14.53
C ASN A 350 -16.84 -26.07 14.92
N GLY A 351 -17.29 -27.32 15.05
CA GLY A 351 -16.43 -28.46 15.36
C GLY A 351 -15.60 -28.26 16.63
N VAL A 352 -14.28 -28.28 16.49
CA VAL A 352 -13.29 -28.09 17.58
C VAL A 352 -13.51 -26.77 18.33
N GLY A 353 -13.98 -25.73 17.64
CA GLY A 353 -14.21 -24.41 18.21
C GLY A 353 -15.20 -24.38 19.38
N PHE A 354 -16.18 -25.29 19.41
CA PHE A 354 -17.08 -25.44 20.56
C PHE A 354 -16.32 -25.83 21.84
N GLY A 355 -15.34 -26.73 21.72
CA GLY A 355 -14.46 -27.11 22.82
C GLY A 355 -13.60 -25.94 23.31
N VAL A 356 -13.03 -25.16 22.38
CA VAL A 356 -12.25 -23.95 22.68
C VAL A 356 -13.07 -22.94 23.48
N VAL A 357 -14.34 -22.72 23.09
CA VAL A 357 -15.26 -21.86 23.85
C VAL A 357 -15.47 -22.37 25.28
N GLY A 358 -15.64 -23.69 25.45
CA GLY A 358 -15.79 -24.32 26.76
C GLY A 358 -14.56 -24.08 27.65
N GLU A 359 -13.38 -24.35 27.12
CA GLU A 359 -12.11 -24.15 27.84
C GLU A 359 -11.90 -22.68 28.23
N LEU A 360 -12.16 -21.73 27.33
CA LEU A 360 -12.07 -20.31 27.64
C LEU A 360 -13.04 -19.89 28.75
N ARG A 361 -14.27 -20.41 28.76
CA ARG A 361 -15.21 -20.16 29.87
C ARG A 361 -14.75 -20.77 31.19
N ASN A 362 -14.09 -21.93 31.14
CA ASN A 362 -13.48 -22.54 32.33
C ASN A 362 -12.31 -21.69 32.85
N LEU A 363 -11.47 -21.15 31.97
CA LEU A 363 -10.39 -20.24 32.35
C LEU A 363 -10.94 -18.94 32.95
N ALA A 364 -12.05 -18.42 32.42
CA ALA A 364 -12.74 -17.26 32.99
C ALA A 364 -13.28 -17.54 34.40
N SER A 365 -13.90 -18.71 34.64
CA SER A 365 -14.44 -19.08 35.95
C SER A 365 -13.37 -19.27 37.02
N GLN A 366 -12.14 -19.60 36.60
CA GLN A 366 -10.94 -19.63 37.45
C GLN A 366 -10.32 -18.25 37.70
N GLY A 367 -10.89 -17.18 37.12
CA GLY A 367 -10.37 -15.82 37.25
C GLY A 367 -9.12 -15.53 36.43
N LEU A 368 -8.78 -16.37 35.44
CA LEU A 368 -7.57 -16.19 34.62
C LEU A 368 -7.71 -15.11 33.55
N HIS A 369 -8.95 -14.74 33.21
CA HIS A 369 -9.29 -13.55 32.41
C HIS A 369 -10.74 -13.11 32.69
N SER A 370 -11.09 -11.90 32.25
CA SER A 370 -12.45 -11.32 32.36
C SER A 370 -13.11 -11.05 31.01
N ALA A 371 -12.45 -11.36 29.89
CA ALA A 371 -13.00 -11.15 28.55
C ALA A 371 -14.32 -11.92 28.33
N GLN A 372 -15.28 -11.27 27.66
CA GLN A 372 -16.54 -11.90 27.24
C GLN A 372 -16.28 -12.89 26.09
N ILE A 373 -16.63 -14.16 26.29
CA ILE A 373 -16.49 -15.20 25.26
C ILE A 373 -17.79 -15.37 24.48
N VAL A 374 -17.75 -15.01 23.20
CA VAL A 374 -18.87 -15.08 22.26
C VAL A 374 -18.64 -16.25 21.30
N ALA A 375 -19.49 -17.27 21.38
CA ALA A 375 -19.51 -18.35 20.41
C ALA A 375 -20.23 -17.86 19.14
N VAL A 376 -19.60 -18.00 17.99
CA VAL A 376 -20.17 -17.61 16.70
C VAL A 376 -20.22 -18.86 15.81
N ASN A 377 -21.42 -19.38 15.57
CA ASN A 377 -21.59 -20.44 14.57
C ASN A 377 -21.93 -19.80 13.22
N VAL A 378 -20.94 -19.68 12.34
CA VAL A 378 -21.11 -19.05 11.03
C VAL A 378 -22.04 -19.83 10.08
N GLY A 379 -22.34 -21.11 10.40
CA GLY A 379 -23.29 -21.94 9.65
C GLY A 379 -24.76 -21.70 10.01
N GLU A 380 -25.05 -20.98 11.09
CA GLU A 380 -26.43 -20.68 11.52
C GLU A 380 -27.13 -19.65 10.63
N ALA A 381 -28.42 -19.44 10.88
CA ALA A 381 -29.20 -18.38 10.24
C ALA A 381 -28.59 -16.99 10.50
N ALA A 382 -28.61 -16.16 9.47
CA ALA A 382 -28.28 -14.73 9.54
C ALA A 382 -29.33 -13.96 10.37
N SER A 383 -28.96 -12.77 10.85
CA SER A 383 -29.90 -11.81 11.45
C SER A 383 -30.92 -11.29 10.44
N GLN A 384 -30.51 -11.18 9.17
CA GLN A 384 -31.36 -10.82 8.03
C GLN A 384 -31.53 -12.01 7.08
N PRO A 385 -32.30 -13.04 7.45
CA PRO A 385 -32.41 -14.29 6.69
C PRO A 385 -33.14 -14.14 5.36
N ALA A 386 -33.77 -12.98 5.09
CA ALA A 386 -34.32 -12.65 3.78
C ALA A 386 -33.23 -12.19 2.78
N VAL A 387 -32.09 -11.70 3.28
CA VAL A 387 -30.99 -11.14 2.48
C VAL A 387 -29.84 -12.14 2.38
N TYR A 388 -29.45 -12.76 3.50
CA TYR A 388 -28.29 -13.63 3.60
C TYR A 388 -28.69 -15.09 3.77
N LEU A 389 -27.96 -16.01 3.12
CA LEU A 389 -28.19 -17.44 3.25
C LEU A 389 -27.94 -17.93 4.69
N ASN A 390 -26.84 -17.48 5.30
CA ASN A 390 -26.38 -17.86 6.64
C ASN A 390 -25.51 -16.74 7.25
N LEU A 391 -25.09 -16.93 8.50
CA LEU A 391 -24.30 -15.94 9.23
C LEU A 391 -22.93 -15.69 8.59
N ARG A 392 -22.30 -16.70 7.98
CA ARG A 392 -21.08 -16.52 7.17
C ARG A 392 -21.32 -15.47 6.08
N ALA A 393 -22.43 -15.59 5.36
CA ALA A 393 -22.76 -14.66 4.30
C ALA A 393 -22.98 -13.24 4.79
N GLU A 394 -23.67 -13.09 5.91
CA GLU A 394 -23.86 -11.80 6.56
C GLU A 394 -22.53 -11.17 7.00
N ILE A 395 -21.66 -11.91 7.69
CA ILE A 395 -20.38 -11.39 8.19
C ILE A 395 -19.49 -10.94 7.02
N TRP A 396 -19.33 -11.78 6.00
CA TRP A 396 -18.53 -11.45 4.82
C TRP A 396 -19.09 -10.25 4.05
N TRP A 397 -20.42 -10.08 4.01
CA TRP A 397 -21.04 -8.97 3.30
C TRP A 397 -21.04 -7.67 4.10
N GLU A 398 -21.52 -7.68 5.34
CA GLU A 398 -21.63 -6.47 6.16
C GLU A 398 -20.24 -5.98 6.62
N VAL A 399 -19.42 -6.88 7.18
CA VAL A 399 -18.10 -6.54 7.70
C VAL A 399 -17.06 -6.51 6.57
N GLY A 400 -17.05 -7.52 5.71
CA GLY A 400 -16.06 -7.60 4.64
C GLY A 400 -16.30 -6.56 3.55
N ARG A 401 -17.46 -6.64 2.88
CA ARG A 401 -17.77 -5.80 1.72
C ARG A 401 -18.18 -4.38 2.10
N LEU A 402 -19.26 -4.21 2.86
CA LEU A 402 -19.85 -2.89 3.11
C LEU A 402 -18.97 -2.03 4.03
N ALA A 403 -18.32 -2.60 5.05
CA ALA A 403 -17.39 -1.84 5.88
C ALA A 403 -16.15 -1.40 5.09
N SER A 404 -15.68 -2.20 4.12
CA SER A 404 -14.59 -1.79 3.23
C SER A 404 -15.00 -0.64 2.30
N GLU A 405 -16.18 -0.76 1.68
CA GLU A 405 -16.74 0.30 0.82
C GLU A 405 -16.88 1.63 1.58
N ARG A 406 -17.31 1.57 2.85
CA ARG A 406 -17.48 2.75 3.71
C ARG A 406 -16.19 3.19 4.42
N ARG A 407 -15.09 2.46 4.24
CA ARG A 407 -13.80 2.66 4.96
C ARG A 407 -13.99 2.73 6.47
N GLU A 408 -14.81 1.83 7.00
CA GLU A 408 -15.23 1.74 8.41
C GLU A 408 -14.17 1.04 9.29
N TRP A 409 -13.21 0.36 8.68
CA TRP A 409 -12.04 -0.25 9.31
C TRP A 409 -10.74 0.16 8.61
N ASP A 410 -9.63 0.02 9.33
CA ASP A 410 -8.29 0.42 8.90
C ASP A 410 -7.32 -0.76 8.95
N LEU A 411 -6.79 -1.08 7.77
CA LEU A 411 -5.88 -2.19 7.52
C LEU A 411 -4.45 -1.70 7.24
N SER A 412 -4.18 -0.39 7.33
CA SER A 412 -2.92 0.24 6.94
C SER A 412 -1.75 -0.10 7.87
N THR A 413 -2.04 -0.50 9.12
CA THR A 413 -1.04 -0.83 10.14
C THR A 413 -0.90 -2.32 10.40
N MET A 414 -1.52 -3.17 9.58
CA MET A 414 -1.45 -4.62 9.78
C MET A 414 -0.05 -5.16 9.51
N ASP A 415 0.46 -5.95 10.45
CA ASP A 415 1.58 -6.85 10.18
C ASP A 415 1.13 -7.92 9.17
N ASN A 416 1.98 -8.20 8.17
CA ASN A 416 1.71 -9.16 7.10
C ASN A 416 0.42 -8.88 6.30
N ALA A 417 0.09 -7.60 6.08
CA ALA A 417 -1.13 -7.17 5.40
C ALA A 417 -1.42 -7.99 4.12
N ASP A 418 -0.43 -8.16 3.23
CA ASP A 418 -0.65 -8.82 1.94
C ASP A 418 -1.17 -10.26 2.06
N ARG A 419 -0.80 -11.02 3.12
CA ARG A 419 -1.34 -12.38 3.34
C ARG A 419 -2.83 -12.33 3.65
N THR A 420 -3.24 -11.49 4.59
CA THR A 420 -4.67 -11.36 4.96
C THR A 420 -5.47 -10.78 3.80
N ILE A 421 -4.93 -9.76 3.13
CA ILE A 421 -5.59 -9.15 1.97
C ILE A 421 -5.74 -10.19 0.84
N SER A 422 -4.72 -11.02 0.59
CA SER A 422 -4.84 -12.08 -0.41
C SER A 422 -6.04 -12.99 -0.11
N GLN A 423 -6.28 -13.34 1.16
CA GLN A 423 -7.42 -14.16 1.56
C GLN A 423 -8.77 -13.41 1.53
N LEU A 424 -8.80 -12.11 1.86
CA LEU A 424 -10.02 -11.30 1.78
C LEU A 424 -10.55 -11.15 0.34
N LEU A 425 -9.64 -11.19 -0.64
CA LEU A 425 -9.96 -11.00 -2.05
C LEU A 425 -10.35 -12.30 -2.77
N GLU A 426 -10.30 -13.46 -2.12
CA GLU A 426 -10.54 -14.76 -2.76
C GLU A 426 -12.00 -15.23 -2.80
N PRO A 427 -12.81 -15.05 -1.73
CA PRO A 427 -14.16 -15.59 -1.72
C PRO A 427 -15.03 -14.99 -2.80
N ARG A 428 -15.83 -15.87 -3.40
CA ARG A 428 -16.86 -15.49 -4.36
C ARG A 428 -18.25 -15.51 -3.74
N TRP A 429 -19.18 -14.76 -4.32
CA TRP A 429 -20.59 -14.82 -3.97
C TRP A 429 -21.47 -15.09 -5.19
N GLU A 430 -22.65 -15.62 -4.91
CA GLU A 430 -23.73 -15.82 -5.86
C GLU A 430 -25.07 -15.58 -5.16
N LEU A 431 -26.15 -15.52 -5.96
CA LEU A 431 -27.51 -15.58 -5.43
C LEU A 431 -27.95 -17.03 -5.40
N ASP A 432 -28.49 -17.47 -4.26
CA ASP A 432 -29.17 -18.76 -4.16
C ASP A 432 -30.49 -18.73 -4.97
N PRO A 433 -31.16 -19.88 -5.18
CA PRO A 433 -32.44 -19.93 -5.91
C PRO A 433 -33.57 -19.09 -5.30
N LYS A 434 -33.42 -18.63 -4.05
CA LYS A 434 -34.38 -17.77 -3.33
C LYS A 434 -33.95 -16.30 -3.35
N GLY A 435 -32.90 -15.94 -4.09
CA GLY A 435 -32.37 -14.58 -4.21
C GLY A 435 -31.55 -14.12 -3.01
N LYS A 436 -31.11 -15.03 -2.12
CA LYS A 436 -30.27 -14.69 -0.98
C LYS A 436 -28.79 -14.68 -1.37
N ILE A 437 -28.04 -13.77 -0.77
CA ILE A 437 -26.58 -13.74 -0.91
C ILE A 437 -25.98 -14.99 -0.27
N LYS A 438 -25.24 -15.75 -1.06
CA LYS A 438 -24.49 -16.93 -0.67
C LYS A 438 -23.01 -16.70 -0.95
N ILE A 439 -22.17 -16.99 0.04
CA ILE A 439 -20.72 -16.94 -0.09
C ILE A 439 -20.19 -18.35 -0.37
N GLU A 440 -19.17 -18.43 -1.21
CA GLU A 440 -18.41 -19.65 -1.50
C GLU A 440 -18.02 -20.36 -0.20
N ALA A 441 -18.27 -21.67 -0.15
CA ALA A 441 -17.96 -22.47 1.02
C ALA A 441 -16.44 -22.62 1.20
N LYS A 442 -15.99 -22.72 2.46
CA LYS A 442 -14.57 -22.85 2.81
C LYS A 442 -13.90 -24.03 2.08
N ASP A 443 -14.57 -25.18 2.01
CA ASP A 443 -14.05 -26.35 1.30
C ASP A 443 -13.87 -26.12 -0.21
N ALA A 444 -14.79 -25.39 -0.86
CA ALA A 444 -14.65 -25.05 -2.28
C ALA A 444 -13.48 -24.09 -2.54
N ILE A 445 -13.24 -23.14 -1.63
CA ILE A 445 -12.05 -22.27 -1.67
C ILE A 445 -10.78 -23.12 -1.52
N ARG A 446 -10.78 -24.07 -0.58
CA ARG A 446 -9.64 -24.98 -0.36
C ARG A 446 -9.37 -25.87 -1.57
N GLU A 447 -10.40 -26.40 -2.22
CA GLU A 447 -10.26 -27.18 -3.47
C GLU A 447 -9.67 -26.34 -4.60
N ARG A 448 -10.07 -25.06 -4.71
CA ARG A 448 -9.61 -24.14 -5.77
C ARG A 448 -8.19 -23.62 -5.54
N LEU A 449 -7.82 -23.33 -4.29
CA LEU A 449 -6.59 -22.60 -3.95
C LEU A 449 -5.58 -23.43 -3.15
N GLY A 450 -5.95 -24.62 -2.70
CA GLY A 450 -5.12 -25.45 -1.82
C GLY A 450 -5.04 -24.96 -0.37
N ARG A 451 -5.81 -23.93 0.01
CA ARG A 451 -5.80 -23.32 1.35
C ARG A 451 -7.13 -22.67 1.70
N SER A 452 -7.37 -22.52 3.00
CA SER A 452 -8.53 -21.83 3.55
C SER A 452 -8.25 -20.35 3.86
N PRO A 453 -9.28 -19.47 3.89
CA PRO A 453 -9.13 -18.05 4.19
C PRO A 453 -9.15 -17.76 5.70
N ASP A 454 -8.43 -18.55 6.51
CA ASP A 454 -8.58 -18.56 7.97
C ASP A 454 -8.29 -17.21 8.65
N ASN A 455 -7.33 -16.48 8.09
CA ASN A 455 -6.93 -15.17 8.60
C ASN A 455 -7.97 -14.09 8.26
N ALA A 456 -8.58 -14.17 7.08
CA ALA A 456 -9.69 -13.30 6.72
C ALA A 456 -10.93 -13.59 7.58
N ASP A 457 -11.27 -14.87 7.79
CA ASP A 457 -12.38 -15.29 8.66
C ASP A 457 -12.17 -14.80 10.10
N ALA A 458 -10.97 -14.99 10.68
CA ALA A 458 -10.63 -14.48 12.01
C ALA A 458 -10.72 -12.95 12.10
N LEU A 459 -10.25 -12.22 11.08
CA LEU A 459 -10.34 -10.76 11.04
C LEU A 459 -11.80 -10.29 11.00
N LEU A 460 -12.63 -10.91 10.15
CA LEU A 460 -14.05 -10.57 10.07
C LEU A 460 -14.78 -10.85 11.38
N LEU A 461 -14.47 -11.97 12.04
CA LEU A 461 -14.97 -12.26 13.40
C LEU A 461 -14.53 -11.19 14.40
N ALA A 462 -13.29 -10.69 14.32
CA ALA A 462 -12.80 -9.65 15.21
C ALA A 462 -13.61 -8.35 15.07
N PHE A 463 -14.14 -8.03 13.88
CA PHE A 463 -14.96 -6.85 13.61
C PHE A 463 -16.48 -7.09 13.68
N TYR A 464 -16.93 -8.33 13.72
CA TYR A 464 -18.35 -8.67 13.84
C TYR A 464 -18.94 -8.20 15.17
N GLY A 465 -20.02 -7.42 15.13
CA GLY A 465 -20.68 -6.86 16.32
C GLY A 465 -21.56 -7.84 17.10
N GLY A 466 -22.01 -8.93 16.48
CA GLY A 466 -23.04 -9.81 17.04
C GLY A 466 -24.44 -9.49 16.50
N ARG A 467 -25.41 -10.39 16.75
CA ARG A 467 -26.80 -10.28 16.24
C ARG A 467 -27.56 -9.06 16.78
N ASP A 468 -27.16 -8.52 17.93
CA ASP A 468 -27.83 -7.39 18.58
C ASP A 468 -27.12 -6.04 18.37
N ALA A 469 -25.99 -6.00 17.65
CA ALA A 469 -25.11 -4.83 17.59
C ALA A 469 -24.76 -4.36 16.16
N THR A 470 -25.46 -4.86 15.14
CA THR A 470 -25.27 -4.40 13.74
C THR A 470 -25.72 -2.95 13.51
N THR A 471 -26.20 -2.28 14.56
CA THR A 471 -26.59 -0.87 14.54
C THR A 471 -25.66 -0.03 15.43
N ASP A 472 -25.26 -0.50 16.62
CA ASP A 472 -24.65 0.37 17.65
C ASP A 472 -23.22 0.86 17.38
N PHE A 473 -22.27 0.05 16.88
CA PHE A 473 -20.87 0.48 16.81
C PHE A 473 -20.59 1.49 15.68
N PHE A 474 -21.06 1.20 14.47
CA PHE A 474 -20.87 2.10 13.33
C PHE A 474 -21.79 3.32 13.41
N GLU A 475 -22.98 3.22 14.01
CA GLU A 475 -23.78 4.41 14.32
C GLU A 475 -23.14 5.29 15.39
N HIS A 476 -22.50 4.71 16.42
CA HIS A 476 -21.75 5.49 17.41
C HIS A 476 -20.60 6.27 16.77
N LEU A 477 -19.84 5.66 15.85
CA LEU A 477 -18.79 6.35 15.09
C LEU A 477 -19.35 7.44 14.15
N ARG A 478 -20.50 7.21 13.51
CA ARG A 478 -21.19 8.22 12.69
C ARG A 478 -21.67 9.41 13.52
N ALA A 479 -22.17 9.17 14.73
CA ALA A 479 -22.61 10.21 15.65
C ALA A 479 -21.45 11.08 16.17
N GLN A 480 -20.23 10.53 16.26
CA GLN A 480 -19.03 11.28 16.65
C GLN A 480 -18.41 12.09 15.49
N ARG A 481 -18.51 11.62 14.24
CA ARG A 481 -18.03 12.35 13.05
C ARG A 481 -18.93 13.50 12.60
N GLY A 482 -20.15 13.58 13.12
CA GLY A 482 -21.12 14.65 12.82
C GLY A 482 -21.06 15.87 13.73
N ARG A 483 -19.98 16.05 14.52
CA ARG A 483 -19.77 17.21 15.40
C ARG A 483 -18.58 18.04 14.99
#